data_AF-A0A1I0JG57-F1
#
_entry.id   AF-A0A1I0JG57-F1
#
_cell.length_a   1.000
_cell.length_b   1.000
_cell.length_c   1.000
_cell.angle_alpha   90.00
_cell.angle_beta   90.00
_cell.angle_gamma   90.00
#
_symmetry.space_group_name_H-M   'P 1'
#
loop_
_entity.id
_entity.type
_entity.pdbx_description
1 polymer ?
#
loop_
_entity_poly.entity_id
_entity_poly.type
_entity_poly.pdbx_seq_one_letter_code
_entity_poly.pdbx_strand_id
1 'polypeptide(L)'
;MVSRSESERLKLEADTIMTRYQEVEQALERARNEDGEHWETGELEMTLETPNGEEIDVALDLHENPARNAQARYDQVAEREAEQERRQQIADQLDPLPADPVAYLICYHLDAVKGNYPKSIAGHLDAERTQVRTLCKELEQSGLLERVESGTVKQRRVKAKMADEVRQHHTYYRLSRDGDHLLRFLSEREGKVNVLRHLPDGKAIVQRLSRTGPDAPRTTAAEWEMEFEYVRHLYLTLRRVGLVTQCDGEPIDGEARSATDRTYYATTETGDDVLEAVGSE
;
A
#
# COMPACT_ATOMS: atom_id res chain seq x y z
N MET A 1 -9.62 10.87 -6.45
CA MET A 1 -10.65 11.79 -5.91
C MET A 1 -12.05 11.46 -6.43
N VAL A 2 -12.25 10.30 -7.07
CA VAL A 2 -13.46 9.92 -7.82
C VAL A 2 -14.49 9.14 -6.96
N SER A 3 -14.10 8.56 -5.81
CA SER A 3 -14.95 7.58 -5.10
C SER A 3 -16.12 8.14 -4.27
N ARG A 4 -16.10 9.42 -3.88
CA ARG A 4 -17.18 10.00 -3.06
C ARG A 4 -18.30 10.63 -3.89
N SER A 5 -17.93 11.35 -4.96
CA SER A 5 -18.88 11.99 -5.86
C SER A 5 -19.70 10.98 -6.67
N GLU A 6 -19.12 9.84 -7.05
CA GLU A 6 -19.84 8.81 -7.80
C GLU A 6 -20.85 8.04 -6.94
N SER A 7 -20.50 7.67 -5.71
CA SER A 7 -21.42 7.02 -4.79
C SER A 7 -22.57 7.96 -4.39
N GLU A 8 -22.29 9.25 -4.21
CA GLU A 8 -23.32 10.28 -3.99
C GLU A 8 -24.23 10.44 -5.22
N ARG A 9 -23.66 10.42 -6.43
CA ARG A 9 -24.44 10.43 -7.68
C ARG A 9 -25.35 9.21 -7.80
N LEU A 10 -24.83 8.00 -7.60
CA LEU A 10 -25.62 6.76 -7.68
C LEU A 10 -26.76 6.73 -6.65
N LYS A 11 -26.52 7.21 -5.42
CA LYS A 11 -27.58 7.39 -4.42
C LYS A 11 -28.65 8.38 -4.91
N LEU A 12 -28.22 9.53 -5.45
CA LEU A 12 -29.14 10.54 -5.99
C LEU A 12 -29.97 10.01 -7.16
N GLU A 13 -29.37 9.25 -8.08
CA GLU A 13 -30.08 8.58 -9.18
C GLU A 13 -31.12 7.60 -8.64
N ALA A 14 -30.75 6.75 -7.67
CA ALA A 14 -31.65 5.77 -7.07
C ALA A 14 -32.83 6.46 -6.37
N ASP A 15 -32.56 7.47 -5.53
CA ASP A 15 -33.57 8.26 -4.83
C ASP A 15 -34.50 8.98 -5.81
N THR A 16 -33.96 9.49 -6.93
CA THR A 16 -34.71 10.18 -7.98
C THR A 16 -35.63 9.20 -8.70
N ILE A 17 -35.13 8.02 -9.09
CA ILE A 17 -35.95 6.95 -9.70
C ILE A 17 -37.11 6.55 -8.78
N MET A 18 -36.82 6.39 -7.48
CA MET A 18 -37.85 6.03 -6.49
C MET A 18 -38.86 7.16 -6.25
N THR A 19 -38.43 8.42 -6.28
CA THR A 19 -39.33 9.58 -6.10
C THR A 19 -40.19 9.82 -7.34
N ARG A 20 -39.65 9.57 -8.54
CA ARG A 20 -40.34 9.68 -9.84
C ARG A 20 -40.89 8.34 -10.34
N TYR A 21 -41.21 7.43 -9.42
CA TYR A 21 -41.56 6.03 -9.72
C TYR A 21 -42.55 5.87 -10.88
N GLN A 22 -43.67 6.59 -10.84
CA GLN A 22 -44.73 6.48 -11.85
C GLN A 22 -44.31 7.00 -13.21
N GLU A 23 -43.51 8.07 -13.25
CA GLU A 23 -42.99 8.66 -14.47
C GLU A 23 -42.01 7.70 -15.15
N VAL A 24 -41.12 7.09 -14.37
CA VAL A 24 -40.17 6.08 -14.82
C VAL A 24 -40.90 4.81 -15.30
N GLU A 25 -41.90 4.34 -14.56
CA GLU A 25 -42.69 3.15 -14.93
C GLU A 25 -43.38 3.36 -16.27
N GLN A 26 -44.04 4.51 -16.47
CA GLN A 26 -44.70 4.83 -17.73
C GLN A 26 -43.71 4.99 -18.89
N ALA A 27 -42.53 5.56 -18.64
CA ALA A 27 -41.50 5.70 -19.67
C ALA A 27 -40.94 4.33 -20.11
N LEU A 28 -40.67 3.43 -19.15
CA LEU A 28 -40.25 2.06 -19.44
C LEU A 28 -41.33 1.26 -20.17
N GLU A 29 -42.58 1.35 -19.73
CA GLU A 29 -43.70 0.70 -20.43
C GLU A 29 -43.87 1.22 -21.86
N ARG A 30 -43.75 2.54 -22.07
CA ARG A 30 -43.82 3.14 -23.40
C ARG A 30 -42.67 2.65 -24.28
N ALA A 31 -41.44 2.72 -23.79
CA ALA A 31 -40.25 2.28 -24.51
C ALA A 31 -40.33 0.80 -24.92
N ARG A 32 -40.89 -0.07 -24.07
CA ARG A 32 -41.12 -1.49 -24.40
C ARG A 32 -42.13 -1.73 -25.53
N ASN A 33 -42.96 -0.75 -25.87
CA ASN A 33 -43.97 -0.85 -26.91
C ASN A 33 -43.64 -0.01 -28.16
N GLU A 34 -42.54 0.75 -28.13
CA GLU A 34 -42.10 1.63 -29.21
C GLU A 34 -40.76 1.16 -29.79
N ASP A 35 -40.60 1.31 -31.11
CA ASP A 35 -39.31 1.09 -31.77
C ASP A 35 -38.35 2.24 -31.43
N GLY A 36 -37.07 1.92 -31.17
CA GLY A 36 -36.06 2.93 -30.83
C GLY A 36 -34.69 2.32 -30.52
N GLU A 37 -33.69 3.19 -30.34
CA GLU A 37 -32.28 2.83 -30.08
C GLU A 37 -32.09 2.04 -28.78
N HIS A 38 -33.02 2.18 -27.82
CA HIS A 38 -33.03 1.45 -26.54
C HIS A 38 -33.11 -0.08 -26.69
N TRP A 39 -33.57 -0.59 -27.85
CA TRP A 39 -33.55 -2.03 -28.13
C TRP A 39 -32.16 -2.56 -28.50
N GLU A 40 -31.25 -1.69 -28.98
CA GLU A 40 -29.87 -2.07 -29.31
C GLU A 40 -28.99 -2.11 -28.05
N THR A 41 -29.23 -1.20 -27.11
CA THR A 41 -28.46 -1.08 -25.87
C THR A 41 -29.07 -1.88 -24.71
N GLY A 42 -30.39 -2.12 -24.74
CA GLY A 42 -31.13 -2.63 -23.59
C GLY A 42 -31.38 -1.57 -22.50
N GLU A 43 -31.03 -0.32 -22.77
CA GLU A 43 -31.10 0.79 -21.82
C GLU A 43 -31.95 1.93 -22.38
N LEU A 44 -32.75 2.56 -21.51
CA LEU A 44 -33.51 3.77 -21.78
C LEU A 44 -32.83 4.96 -21.08
N GLU A 45 -32.33 5.91 -21.87
CA GLU A 45 -31.87 7.19 -21.33
C GLU A 45 -33.06 8.11 -21.04
N MET A 46 -33.08 8.70 -19.85
CA MET A 46 -34.16 9.57 -19.39
C MET A 46 -33.61 10.69 -18.51
N THR A 47 -34.05 11.92 -18.75
CA THR A 47 -33.80 13.05 -17.85
C THR A 47 -34.92 13.11 -16.81
N LEU A 48 -34.56 13.14 -15.52
CA LEU A 48 -35.49 13.22 -14.40
C LEU A 48 -35.20 14.43 -13.52
N GLU A 49 -36.24 15.03 -12.97
CA GLU A 49 -36.09 16.07 -11.95
C GLU A 49 -35.86 15.42 -10.56
N THR A 50 -34.68 15.65 -9.99
CA THR A 50 -34.29 15.23 -8.64
C THR A 50 -35.22 15.80 -7.56
N PRO A 51 -35.23 15.26 -6.34
CA PRO A 51 -35.98 15.83 -5.21
C PRO A 51 -35.63 17.29 -4.87
N ASN A 52 -34.45 17.75 -5.31
CA ASN A 52 -33.97 19.11 -5.07
C ASN A 52 -34.31 20.09 -6.21
N GLY A 53 -35.00 19.63 -7.26
CA GLY A 53 -35.39 20.44 -8.42
C GLY A 53 -34.31 20.61 -9.49
N GLU A 54 -33.22 19.85 -9.41
CA GLU A 54 -32.19 19.77 -10.46
C GLU A 54 -32.51 18.63 -11.42
N GLU A 55 -32.14 18.75 -12.69
CA GLU A 55 -32.29 17.65 -13.67
C GLU A 55 -31.07 16.72 -13.63
N ILE A 56 -31.32 15.41 -13.75
CA ILE A 56 -30.29 14.38 -13.83
C ILE A 56 -30.63 13.40 -14.97
N ASP A 57 -29.62 13.05 -15.76
CA ASP A 57 -29.73 12.01 -16.79
C ASP A 57 -29.45 10.65 -16.17
N VAL A 58 -30.37 9.71 -16.38
CA VAL A 58 -30.27 8.33 -15.92
C VAL A 58 -30.41 7.35 -17.08
N ALA A 59 -29.56 6.33 -17.09
CA ALA A 59 -29.72 5.16 -17.95
C ALA A 59 -30.47 4.06 -17.17
N LEU A 60 -31.64 3.66 -17.67
CA LEU A 60 -32.49 2.67 -17.04
C LEU A 60 -32.40 1.35 -17.80
N ASP A 61 -32.24 0.24 -17.10
CA ASP A 61 -32.41 -1.08 -17.69
C ASP A 61 -33.87 -1.23 -18.14
N LEU A 62 -34.06 -1.39 -19.46
CA LEU A 62 -35.36 -1.48 -20.11
C LEU A 62 -36.18 -2.67 -19.62
N HIS A 63 -35.53 -3.76 -19.21
CA HIS A 63 -36.17 -5.01 -18.82
C HIS A 63 -36.56 -5.06 -17.34
N GLU A 64 -36.06 -4.12 -16.56
CA GLU A 64 -36.30 -4.03 -15.11
C GLU A 64 -37.39 -3.01 -14.76
N ASN A 65 -37.98 -3.16 -13.58
CA ASN A 65 -38.93 -2.17 -13.06
C ASN A 65 -38.18 -1.01 -12.36
N PRO A 66 -38.85 0.10 -12.01
CA PRO A 66 -38.18 1.24 -11.36
C PRO A 66 -37.47 0.85 -10.06
N ALA A 67 -38.09 -0.02 -9.24
CA ALA A 67 -37.50 -0.49 -7.99
C ALA A 67 -36.19 -1.25 -8.21
N ARG A 68 -36.11 -2.09 -9.26
CA ARG A 68 -34.91 -2.84 -9.62
C ARG A 68 -33.81 -1.94 -10.19
N ASN A 69 -34.18 -0.98 -11.01
CA ASN A 69 -33.27 0.06 -11.51
C ASN A 69 -32.65 0.90 -10.39
N ALA A 70 -33.43 1.26 -9.37
CA ALA A 70 -32.93 1.94 -8.18
C ALA A 70 -32.10 0.99 -7.29
N GLN A 71 -32.57 -0.24 -7.08
CA GLN A 71 -31.86 -1.22 -6.26
C GLN A 71 -30.47 -1.53 -6.79
N ALA A 72 -30.31 -1.71 -8.11
CA ALA A 72 -29.01 -1.94 -8.72
C ALA A 72 -27.99 -0.83 -8.41
N ARG A 73 -28.43 0.42 -8.30
CA ARG A 73 -27.58 1.56 -7.93
C ARG A 73 -27.23 1.53 -6.44
N TYR A 74 -28.18 1.20 -5.55
CA TYR A 74 -27.87 1.01 -4.14
C TYR A 74 -26.91 -0.16 -3.91
N ASP A 75 -27.07 -1.26 -4.64
CA ASP A 75 -26.17 -2.42 -4.56
C ASP A 75 -24.75 -2.02 -4.99
N GLN A 76 -24.63 -1.32 -6.12
CA GLN A 76 -23.36 -0.76 -6.60
C GLN A 76 -22.69 0.21 -5.62
N VAL A 77 -23.48 1.00 -4.89
CA VAL A 77 -22.99 1.88 -3.82
C VAL A 77 -22.49 1.06 -2.65
N ALA A 78 -23.26 0.07 -2.19
CA ALA A 78 -22.89 -0.79 -1.07
C ALA A 78 -21.60 -1.57 -1.36
N GLU A 79 -21.45 -2.10 -2.58
CA GLU A 79 -20.22 -2.77 -3.02
C GLU A 79 -19.02 -1.82 -3.00
N ARG A 80 -19.17 -0.58 -3.50
CA ARG A 80 -18.11 0.43 -3.49
C ARG A 80 -17.72 0.86 -2.07
N GLU A 81 -18.71 1.10 -1.21
CA GLU A 81 -18.46 1.47 0.20
C GLU A 81 -17.75 0.33 0.94
N ALA A 82 -18.16 -0.93 0.74
CA ALA A 82 -17.51 -2.10 1.33
C ALA A 82 -16.07 -2.27 0.82
N GLU A 83 -15.83 -2.07 -0.47
CA GLU A 83 -14.49 -2.10 -1.04
C GLU A 83 -13.61 -0.97 -0.49
N GLN A 84 -14.16 0.25 -0.34
CA GLN A 84 -13.44 1.36 0.27
C GLN A 84 -13.11 1.11 1.74
N GLU A 85 -14.06 0.56 2.52
CA GLU A 85 -13.83 0.17 3.90
C GLU A 85 -12.74 -0.90 4.01
N ARG A 86 -12.81 -1.94 3.16
CA ARG A 86 -11.78 -2.97 3.08
C ARG A 86 -10.40 -2.37 2.78
N ARG A 87 -10.32 -1.44 1.82
CA ARG A 87 -9.06 -0.74 1.51
C ARG A 87 -8.54 0.08 2.68
N GLN A 88 -9.42 0.76 3.42
CA GLN A 88 -9.02 1.52 4.60
C GLN A 88 -8.52 0.57 5.70
N GLN A 89 -9.25 -0.49 6.02
CA GLN A 89 -8.82 -1.49 7.01
C GLN A 89 -7.47 -2.11 6.65
N ILE A 90 -7.23 -2.33 5.35
CA ILE A 90 -5.95 -2.78 4.82
C ILE A 90 -4.89 -1.71 5.06
N ALA A 91 -5.12 -0.44 4.69
CA ALA A 91 -4.20 0.68 4.92
C ALA A 91 -3.83 0.85 6.40
N ASP A 92 -4.82 0.74 7.29
CA ASP A 92 -4.66 0.84 8.74
C ASP A 92 -3.70 -0.23 9.30
N GLN A 93 -3.47 -1.36 8.60
CA GLN A 93 -2.46 -2.35 9.01
C GLN A 93 -1.03 -1.81 8.96
N LEU A 94 -0.77 -0.77 8.16
CA LEU A 94 0.53 -0.10 8.12
C LEU A 94 0.65 1.11 9.05
N ASP A 95 -0.44 1.62 9.62
CA ASP A 95 -0.41 2.74 10.57
C ASP A 95 0.62 2.58 11.71
N PRO A 96 0.86 1.37 12.26
CA PRO A 96 1.87 1.16 13.30
C PRO A 96 3.32 1.30 12.79
N LEU A 97 3.56 1.26 11.48
CA LEU A 97 4.88 1.26 10.86
C LEU A 97 5.21 2.67 10.34
N PRO A 98 6.31 3.32 10.77
CA PRO A 98 6.73 4.59 10.21
C PRO A 98 6.98 4.51 8.70
N ALA A 99 6.62 5.57 7.95
CA ALA A 99 6.87 5.76 6.52
C ALA A 99 8.37 6.03 6.20
N ASP A 100 9.24 5.19 6.73
CA ASP A 100 10.69 5.24 6.57
C ASP A 100 11.16 3.85 6.09
N PRO A 101 11.90 3.74 4.97
CA PRO A 101 12.38 2.45 4.48
C PRO A 101 13.22 1.69 5.52
N VAL A 102 13.95 2.38 6.39
CA VAL A 102 14.74 1.77 7.46
C VAL A 102 13.85 1.06 8.47
N ALA A 103 12.62 1.54 8.72
CA ALA A 103 11.68 0.89 9.64
C ALA A 103 11.34 -0.55 9.18
N TYR A 104 11.07 -0.72 7.88
CA TYR A 104 10.87 -2.03 7.27
C TYR A 104 12.10 -2.92 7.43
N LEU A 105 13.28 -2.39 7.12
CA LEU A 105 14.54 -3.13 7.22
C LEU A 105 14.85 -3.57 8.66
N ILE A 106 14.51 -2.75 9.66
CA ILE A 106 14.60 -3.12 11.08
C ILE A 106 13.72 -4.33 11.37
N CYS A 107 12.45 -4.31 10.97
CA CYS A 107 11.53 -5.43 11.19
C CYS A 107 12.04 -6.72 10.54
N TYR A 108 12.42 -6.69 9.25
CA TYR A 108 12.98 -7.85 8.55
C TYR A 108 14.29 -8.37 9.18
N HIS A 109 15.16 -7.46 9.63
CA HIS A 109 16.40 -7.84 10.30
C HIS A 109 16.11 -8.54 11.64
N LEU A 110 15.22 -7.98 12.45
CA LEU A 110 14.85 -8.55 13.75
C LEU A 110 14.10 -9.88 13.63
N ASP A 111 13.34 -10.08 12.56
CA ASP A 111 12.80 -11.40 12.24
C ASP A 111 13.91 -12.42 11.97
N ALA A 112 14.92 -12.04 11.17
CA ALA A 112 16.01 -12.94 10.83
C ALA A 112 16.91 -13.30 12.02
N VAL A 113 17.24 -12.33 12.88
CA VAL A 113 18.20 -12.51 13.98
C VAL A 113 17.55 -12.74 15.35
N LYS A 114 16.21 -12.67 15.43
CA LYS A 114 15.38 -12.89 16.63
C LYS A 114 15.65 -11.98 17.85
N GLY A 115 16.52 -10.98 17.69
CA GLY A 115 16.74 -9.92 18.67
C GLY A 115 18.08 -9.22 18.48
N ASN A 116 18.10 -7.89 18.58
CA ASN A 116 19.32 -7.10 18.41
C ASN A 116 19.20 -5.73 19.10
N TYR A 117 20.30 -4.98 19.20
CA TYR A 117 20.33 -3.65 19.80
C TYR A 117 20.64 -2.58 18.74
N PRO A 118 20.15 -1.33 18.89
CA PRO A 118 20.14 -0.33 17.81
C PRO A 118 21.49 -0.04 17.15
N LYS A 119 22.60 -0.07 17.90
CA LYS A 119 23.94 0.17 17.33
C LYS A 119 24.37 -0.94 16.36
N SER A 120 24.06 -2.19 16.68
CA SER A 120 24.39 -3.33 15.83
C SER A 120 23.45 -3.39 14.61
N ILE A 121 22.16 -3.08 14.82
CA ILE A 121 21.19 -2.94 13.73
C ILE A 121 21.66 -1.86 12.73
N ALA A 122 22.02 -0.67 13.21
CA ALA A 122 22.54 0.41 12.37
C ALA A 122 23.74 -0.01 11.51
N GLY A 123 24.69 -0.73 12.08
CA GLY A 123 25.85 -1.25 11.34
C GLY A 123 25.49 -2.33 10.32
N HIS A 124 24.44 -3.12 10.54
CA HIS A 124 23.96 -4.12 9.58
C HIS A 124 23.17 -3.51 8.42
N LEU A 125 22.47 -2.40 8.68
CA LEU A 125 21.62 -1.74 7.69
C LEU A 125 22.33 -0.60 6.97
N ASP A 126 23.59 -0.30 7.31
CA ASP A 126 24.31 0.92 6.90
C ASP A 126 23.45 2.18 7.10
N ALA A 127 22.78 2.27 8.25
CA ALA A 127 21.86 3.34 8.59
C ALA A 127 22.37 4.16 9.77
N GLU A 128 21.90 5.40 9.88
CA GLU A 128 22.31 6.29 10.96
C GLU A 128 21.88 5.76 12.33
N ARG A 129 22.82 5.70 13.28
CA ARG A 129 22.55 5.12 14.61
C ARG A 129 21.45 5.87 15.36
N THR A 130 21.39 7.18 15.18
CA THR A 130 20.37 8.04 15.78
C THR A 130 18.99 7.71 15.21
N GLN A 131 18.88 7.58 13.89
CA GLN A 131 17.65 7.19 13.17
C GLN A 131 17.16 5.82 13.64
N VAL A 132 18.02 4.78 13.60
CA VAL A 132 17.65 3.43 14.03
C VAL A 132 17.18 3.39 15.47
N ARG A 133 17.82 4.16 16.37
CA ARG A 133 17.39 4.24 17.77
C ARG A 133 16.02 4.90 17.92
N THR A 134 15.72 5.92 17.11
CA THR A 134 14.41 6.58 17.13
C THR A 134 13.34 5.63 16.58
N LEU A 135 13.58 5.02 15.41
CA LEU A 135 12.66 4.05 14.81
C LEU A 135 12.40 2.86 15.73
N CYS A 136 13.42 2.29 16.39
CA CYS A 136 13.18 1.20 17.36
C CYS A 136 12.25 1.60 18.51
N LYS A 137 12.27 2.87 18.95
CA LYS A 137 11.35 3.36 20.00
C LYS A 137 9.94 3.58 19.46
N GLU A 138 9.82 4.12 18.25
CA GLU A 138 8.52 4.33 17.61
C GLU A 138 7.84 2.99 17.34
N LEU A 139 8.58 2.03 16.79
CA LEU A 139 8.10 0.66 16.56
C LEU A 139 7.78 -0.09 17.86
N GLU A 140 8.47 0.21 18.97
CA GLU A 140 8.11 -0.29 20.31
C GLU A 140 6.79 0.32 20.79
N GLN A 141 6.63 1.64 20.64
CA GLN A 141 5.43 2.37 21.05
C GLN A 141 4.19 1.95 20.25
N SER A 142 4.37 1.61 18.97
CA SER A 142 3.30 1.10 18.11
C SER A 142 3.04 -0.40 18.28
N GLY A 143 3.80 -1.08 19.15
CA GLY A 143 3.61 -2.49 19.48
C GLY A 143 4.23 -3.48 18.49
N LEU A 144 4.91 -3.02 17.43
CA LEU A 144 5.59 -3.89 16.45
C LEU A 144 6.87 -4.51 16.99
N LEU A 145 7.54 -3.84 17.93
CA LEU A 145 8.70 -4.36 18.65
C LEU A 145 8.41 -4.49 20.14
N GLU A 146 9.13 -5.39 20.78
CA GLU A 146 9.14 -5.51 22.23
C GLU A 146 10.57 -5.43 22.77
N ARG A 147 10.73 -4.82 23.94
CA ARG A 147 12.01 -4.79 24.65
C ARG A 147 12.30 -6.13 25.27
N VAL A 148 13.50 -6.62 25.04
CA VAL A 148 14.01 -7.79 25.75
C VAL A 148 14.64 -7.28 27.04
N GLU A 149 14.04 -7.63 28.18
CA GLU A 149 14.67 -7.40 29.47
C GLU A 149 16.02 -8.13 29.49
N SER A 150 17.09 -7.39 29.80
CA SER A 150 18.40 -8.00 30.02
C SER A 150 18.30 -8.92 31.23
N GLY A 151 18.02 -10.20 30.99
CA GLY A 151 18.27 -11.24 31.98
C GLY A 151 19.74 -11.15 32.37
N THR A 152 20.00 -10.82 33.64
CA THR A 152 21.31 -10.82 34.27
C THR A 152 22.10 -12.08 33.90
N VAL A 153 23.00 -12.01 32.91
CA VAL A 153 23.99 -13.06 32.69
C VAL A 153 25.15 -12.82 33.65
N LYS A 154 24.95 -13.29 34.89
CA LYS A 154 25.91 -14.02 35.74
C LYS A 154 25.54 -13.85 37.21
N GLN A 155 24.85 -14.84 37.78
CA GLN A 155 25.19 -15.37 39.10
C GLN A 155 24.53 -16.74 39.29
N ARG A 156 25.14 -17.79 38.75
CA ARG A 156 25.06 -19.15 39.31
C ARG A 156 26.24 -19.94 38.77
N ARG A 157 27.27 -20.05 39.62
CA ARG A 157 28.57 -20.71 39.43
C ARG A 157 29.55 -19.95 38.52
N VAL A 158 30.49 -19.22 39.14
CA VAL A 158 31.93 -19.20 38.83
C VAL A 158 32.58 -18.22 39.82
N LYS A 159 33.51 -18.75 40.63
CA LYS A 159 34.49 -17.97 41.39
C LYS A 159 35.35 -17.20 40.38
N ALA A 160 35.70 -15.95 40.71
CA ALA A 160 36.54 -15.03 39.93
C ALA A 160 35.81 -14.27 38.82
N LYS A 161 35.24 -13.11 39.19
CA LYS A 161 35.56 -11.79 38.62
C LYS A 161 34.79 -10.75 39.45
N MET A 162 35.44 -10.27 40.51
CA MET A 162 35.12 -8.98 41.12
C MET A 162 35.68 -7.92 40.17
N ALA A 163 34.90 -7.55 39.15
CA ALA A 163 35.10 -6.30 38.45
C ALA A 163 33.92 -5.44 38.84
N ASP A 164 34.23 -4.38 39.58
CA ASP A 164 33.32 -3.32 39.95
C ASP A 164 32.69 -2.73 38.67
N GLU A 165 31.39 -2.51 38.69
CA GLU A 165 30.58 -1.97 37.58
C GLU A 165 30.28 -2.92 36.39
N VAL A 166 29.34 -3.87 36.59
CA VAL A 166 28.59 -4.47 35.46
C VAL A 166 27.61 -3.42 34.98
N ARG A 167 28.06 -2.45 34.18
CA ARG A 167 27.11 -1.47 33.65
C ARG A 167 26.20 -2.14 32.61
N GLN A 168 24.88 -2.00 32.82
CA GLN A 168 23.85 -2.55 31.93
C GLN A 168 23.98 -1.84 30.58
N HIS A 169 24.31 -2.57 29.52
CA HIS A 169 24.67 -1.93 28.27
C HIS A 169 23.91 -2.49 27.08
N HIS A 170 22.91 -1.70 26.71
CA HIS A 170 22.10 -1.73 25.50
C HIS A 170 20.72 -2.39 25.68
N THR A 171 19.68 -1.61 25.37
CA THR A 171 18.33 -2.11 25.17
C THR A 171 18.32 -2.99 23.93
N TYR A 172 17.85 -4.22 24.09
CA TYR A 172 17.61 -5.14 22.98
C TYR A 172 16.13 -5.08 22.59
N TYR A 173 15.88 -5.18 21.31
CA TYR A 173 14.56 -5.26 20.71
C TYR A 173 14.43 -6.61 20.01
N ARG A 174 13.23 -7.18 20.03
CA ARG A 174 12.81 -8.28 19.17
C ARG A 174 11.48 -7.94 18.52
N LEU A 175 11.17 -8.60 17.42
CA LEU A 175 9.87 -8.49 16.77
C LEU A 175 8.79 -9.01 17.71
N SER A 176 7.71 -8.24 17.89
CA SER A 176 6.55 -8.68 18.66
C SER A 176 5.71 -9.66 17.83
N ARG A 177 4.62 -10.16 18.42
CA ARG A 177 3.62 -10.94 17.67
C ARG A 177 2.96 -10.11 16.56
N ASP A 178 2.65 -8.85 16.82
CA ASP A 178 2.03 -7.96 15.84
C ASP A 178 3.03 -7.58 14.73
N GLY A 179 4.31 -7.44 15.07
CA GLY A 179 5.38 -7.32 14.08
C GLY A 179 5.52 -8.55 13.17
N ASP A 180 5.38 -9.77 13.71
CA ASP A 180 5.37 -11.01 12.91
C ASP A 180 4.14 -11.06 11.98
N HIS A 181 2.96 -10.68 12.48
CA HIS A 181 1.75 -10.57 11.66
C HIS A 181 1.91 -9.54 10.54
N LEU A 182 2.50 -8.38 10.84
CA LEU A 182 2.81 -7.35 9.84
C LEU A 182 3.71 -7.91 8.73
N LEU A 183 4.81 -8.60 9.07
CA LEU A 183 5.71 -9.15 8.03
C LEU A 183 5.03 -10.21 7.16
N ARG A 184 4.12 -11.01 7.71
CA ARG A 184 3.29 -11.94 6.93
C ARG A 184 2.37 -11.18 5.98
N PHE A 185 1.67 -10.17 6.47
CA PHE A 185 0.85 -9.30 5.64
C PHE A 185 1.65 -8.65 4.50
N LEU A 186 2.86 -8.14 4.77
CA LEU A 186 3.76 -7.57 3.75
C LEU A 186 4.19 -8.57 2.66
N SER A 187 4.11 -9.88 2.93
CA SER A 187 4.41 -10.91 1.94
C SER A 187 3.23 -11.21 1.00
N GLU A 188 2.01 -10.89 1.43
CA GLU A 188 0.77 -11.04 0.69
C GLU A 188 0.58 -9.90 -0.33
N ARG A 189 -0.32 -10.10 -1.31
CA ARG A 189 -0.54 -9.12 -2.38
C ARG A 189 -1.03 -7.79 -1.83
N GLU A 190 -1.99 -7.82 -0.91
CA GLU A 190 -2.56 -6.64 -0.26
C GLU A 190 -1.50 -5.83 0.51
N GLY A 191 -0.60 -6.50 1.23
CA GLY A 191 0.50 -5.82 1.92
C GLY A 191 1.47 -5.15 0.97
N LYS A 192 1.78 -5.79 -0.16
CA LYS A 192 2.62 -5.22 -1.21
C LYS A 192 2.01 -3.98 -1.85
N VAL A 193 0.71 -3.99 -2.16
CA VAL A 193 -0.05 -2.82 -2.62
C VAL A 193 0.10 -1.67 -1.62
N ASN A 194 -0.06 -1.98 -0.35
CA ASN A 194 0.06 -0.99 0.71
C ASN A 194 1.47 -0.43 0.90
N VAL A 195 2.52 -1.23 0.68
CA VAL A 195 3.90 -0.70 0.69
C VAL A 195 4.05 0.41 -0.34
N LEU A 196 3.51 0.24 -1.55
CA LEU A 196 3.58 1.29 -2.58
C LEU A 196 2.72 2.52 -2.27
N ARG A 197 1.62 2.36 -1.52
CA ARG A 197 0.83 3.50 -1.02
C ARG A 197 1.56 4.24 0.09
N HIS A 198 2.21 3.51 0.99
CA HIS A 198 2.86 4.04 2.18
C HIS A 198 4.25 4.65 1.89
N LEU A 199 4.96 4.13 0.88
CA LEU A 199 6.26 4.65 0.42
C LEU A 199 6.11 5.23 -1.01
N PRO A 200 5.71 6.51 -1.15
CA PRO A 200 5.47 7.11 -2.47
C PRO A 200 6.73 7.11 -3.36
N ASP A 201 7.90 7.36 -2.79
CA ASP A 201 9.18 7.27 -3.52
C ASP A 201 9.52 5.82 -3.90
N GLY A 202 9.09 4.85 -3.08
CA GLY A 202 9.16 3.43 -3.42
C GLY A 202 8.29 3.08 -4.64
N LYS A 203 7.06 3.61 -4.69
CA LYS A 203 6.18 3.51 -5.88
C LYS A 203 6.83 4.14 -7.10
N ALA A 204 7.41 5.32 -6.96
CA ALA A 204 8.12 5.98 -8.06
C ALA A 204 9.28 5.12 -8.60
N ILE A 205 10.02 4.43 -7.72
CA ILE A 205 11.10 3.51 -8.12
C ILE A 205 10.54 2.34 -8.92
N VAL A 206 9.50 1.66 -8.43
CA VAL A 206 8.89 0.53 -9.15
C VAL A 206 8.35 0.99 -10.52
N GLN A 207 7.69 2.16 -10.57
CA GLN A 207 7.22 2.77 -11.82
C GLN A 207 8.35 3.04 -12.82
N ARG A 208 9.46 3.59 -12.35
CA ARG A 208 10.64 3.85 -13.18
C ARG A 208 11.17 2.53 -13.73
N LEU A 209 11.45 1.54 -12.88
CA LEU A 209 12.02 0.26 -13.29
C LEU A 209 11.12 -0.51 -14.27
N SER A 210 9.80 -0.45 -14.08
CA SER A 210 8.81 -1.06 -14.98
C SER A 210 8.82 -0.41 -16.38
N ARG A 211 9.03 0.91 -16.45
CA ARG A 211 9.02 1.67 -17.73
C ARG A 211 10.36 1.70 -18.45
N THR A 212 11.46 1.86 -17.71
CA THR A 212 12.78 2.13 -18.27
C THR A 212 13.73 0.93 -18.17
N GLY A 213 13.33 -0.14 -17.48
CA GLY A 213 14.18 -1.30 -17.23
C GLY A 213 15.11 -1.13 -16.02
N PRO A 214 16.10 -2.03 -15.85
CA PRO A 214 16.94 -2.10 -14.66
C PRO A 214 17.74 -0.81 -14.39
N ASP A 215 17.83 -0.42 -13.12
CA ASP A 215 18.58 0.78 -12.69
C ASP A 215 19.25 0.59 -11.33
N ALA A 216 20.14 1.51 -10.96
CA ALA A 216 20.92 1.50 -9.73
C ALA A 216 20.50 2.64 -8.79
N PRO A 217 20.55 2.42 -7.46
CA PRO A 217 20.16 3.45 -6.49
C PRO A 217 20.96 4.76 -6.62
N ARG A 218 22.23 4.70 -7.03
CA ARG A 218 23.07 5.88 -7.26
C ARG A 218 22.57 6.74 -8.42
N THR A 219 22.09 6.13 -9.50
CA THR A 219 21.54 6.83 -10.65
C THR A 219 20.27 7.55 -10.25
N THR A 220 19.34 6.82 -9.64
CA THR A 220 18.06 7.37 -9.15
C THR A 220 18.27 8.51 -8.16
N ALA A 221 19.16 8.35 -7.18
CA ALA A 221 19.47 9.40 -6.21
C ALA A 221 20.03 10.67 -6.86
N ALA A 222 20.94 10.51 -7.83
CA ALA A 222 21.53 11.64 -8.55
C ALA A 222 20.51 12.37 -9.43
N GLU A 223 19.64 11.64 -10.13
CA GLU A 223 18.61 12.23 -10.99
C GLU A 223 17.47 12.90 -10.22
N TRP A 224 17.11 12.36 -9.05
CA TRP A 224 16.02 12.91 -8.22
C TRP A 224 16.51 13.90 -7.18
N GLU A 225 17.81 14.22 -7.15
CA GLU A 225 18.45 15.11 -6.18
C GLU A 225 18.16 14.68 -4.72
N MET A 226 18.17 13.37 -4.47
CA MET A 226 17.90 12.77 -3.16
C MET A 226 19.16 12.19 -2.51
N GLU A 227 19.14 12.06 -1.19
CA GLU A 227 20.23 11.41 -0.45
C GLU A 227 20.39 9.94 -0.87
N PHE A 228 21.63 9.55 -1.18
CA PHE A 228 21.92 8.22 -1.72
C PHE A 228 21.49 7.09 -0.77
N GLU A 229 21.77 7.21 0.53
CA GLU A 229 21.41 6.16 1.49
C GLU A 229 19.89 6.00 1.62
N TYR A 230 19.12 7.09 1.57
CA TYR A 230 17.65 7.03 1.57
C TYR A 230 17.13 6.21 0.38
N VAL A 231 17.60 6.54 -0.83
CA VAL A 231 17.22 5.81 -2.04
C VAL A 231 17.68 4.37 -1.98
N ARG A 232 18.92 4.11 -1.54
CA ARG A 232 19.44 2.74 -1.36
C ARG A 232 18.57 1.94 -0.38
N HIS A 233 18.15 2.51 0.75
CA HIS A 233 17.24 1.85 1.69
C HIS A 233 15.87 1.58 1.06
N LEU A 234 15.32 2.46 0.22
CA LEU A 234 14.11 2.17 -0.55
C LEU A 234 14.27 0.94 -1.43
N TYR A 235 15.34 0.85 -2.24
CA TYR A 235 15.60 -0.34 -3.07
C TYR A 235 15.75 -1.61 -2.24
N LEU A 236 16.44 -1.54 -1.10
CA LEU A 236 16.58 -2.69 -0.20
C LEU A 236 15.25 -3.11 0.42
N THR A 237 14.40 -2.16 0.80
CA THR A 237 13.06 -2.41 1.33
C THR A 237 12.16 -3.04 0.28
N LEU A 238 12.08 -2.47 -0.91
CA LEU A 238 11.32 -3.03 -2.03
C LEU A 238 11.80 -4.44 -2.37
N ARG A 239 13.12 -4.70 -2.31
CA ARG A 239 13.69 -6.03 -2.51
C ARG A 239 13.29 -7.01 -1.42
N ARG A 240 13.26 -6.57 -0.15
CA ARG A 240 12.83 -7.42 0.97
C ARG A 240 11.35 -7.77 0.91
N VAL A 241 10.53 -6.83 0.47
CA VAL A 241 9.09 -7.04 0.24
C VAL A 241 8.83 -7.91 -1.00
N GLY A 242 9.77 -7.93 -1.96
CA GLY A 242 9.70 -8.74 -3.18
C GLY A 242 9.12 -8.02 -4.40
N LEU A 243 9.08 -6.69 -4.37
CA LEU A 243 8.61 -5.82 -5.46
C LEU A 243 9.69 -5.53 -6.50
N VAL A 244 10.96 -5.62 -6.10
CA VAL A 244 12.11 -5.52 -7.00
C VAL A 244 13.08 -6.65 -6.70
N THR A 245 13.90 -7.00 -7.68
CA THR A 245 14.98 -7.97 -7.51
C THR A 245 16.31 -7.37 -7.96
N GLN A 246 17.40 -7.89 -7.40
CA GLN A 246 18.74 -7.55 -7.88
C GLN A 246 19.01 -8.32 -9.16
N CYS A 247 19.62 -7.67 -10.15
CA CYS A 247 20.00 -8.28 -11.41
C CYS A 247 21.52 -8.18 -11.62
N ASP A 248 22.08 -9.23 -12.20
CA ASP A 248 23.47 -9.28 -12.62
C ASP A 248 23.55 -8.74 -14.06
N GLY A 249 23.71 -7.43 -14.26
CA GLY A 249 23.85 -6.88 -15.61
C GLY A 249 23.88 -5.36 -15.73
N GLU A 250 24.82 -4.88 -16.56
CA GLU A 250 24.93 -3.50 -17.06
C GLU A 250 23.63 -3.05 -17.78
N PRO A 251 23.31 -1.74 -17.78
CA PRO A 251 22.06 -1.22 -18.35
C PRO A 251 21.92 -1.57 -19.84
N ILE A 252 20.68 -1.80 -20.27
CA ILE A 252 20.31 -2.25 -21.63
C ILE A 252 20.69 -1.21 -22.71
N ASP A 253 20.88 0.05 -22.32
CA ASP A 253 21.37 1.11 -23.21
C ASP A 253 22.86 1.39 -22.95
N GLY A 254 23.69 1.00 -23.92
CA GLY A 254 25.15 0.98 -23.92
C GLY A 254 25.90 2.30 -23.73
N GLU A 255 25.58 3.08 -22.70
CA GLU A 255 26.49 4.09 -22.17
C GLU A 255 27.34 3.50 -21.04
N ALA A 256 28.50 2.97 -21.44
CA ALA A 256 29.57 2.53 -20.54
C ALA A 256 30.08 3.71 -19.68
N ARG A 257 29.37 4.02 -18.59
CA ARG A 257 29.82 4.97 -17.55
C ARG A 257 30.38 4.20 -16.37
N SER A 258 31.70 3.96 -16.43
CA SER A 258 32.60 3.45 -15.38
C SER A 258 32.08 2.25 -14.56
N ALA A 259 32.45 1.06 -15.01
CA ALA A 259 32.24 -0.22 -14.36
C ALA A 259 33.02 -0.34 -13.03
N THR A 260 32.45 0.18 -11.94
CA THR A 260 32.89 -0.14 -10.59
C THR A 260 31.68 -0.27 -9.68
N ASP A 261 31.29 -1.52 -9.43
CA ASP A 261 30.44 -1.96 -8.30
C ASP A 261 29.06 -1.26 -8.18
N ARG A 262 28.28 -1.31 -9.26
CA ARG A 262 26.87 -0.87 -9.25
C ARG A 262 25.96 -2.09 -9.14
N THR A 263 25.26 -2.19 -8.01
CA THR A 263 24.14 -3.12 -7.87
C THR A 263 22.94 -2.56 -8.63
N TYR A 264 22.47 -3.30 -9.63
CA TYR A 264 21.28 -2.98 -10.41
C TYR A 264 20.06 -3.76 -9.90
N TYR A 265 18.90 -3.15 -10.06
CA TYR A 265 17.63 -3.73 -9.68
C TYR A 265 16.64 -3.63 -10.83
N ALA A 266 15.77 -4.63 -10.96
CA ALA A 266 14.63 -4.62 -11.86
C ALA A 266 13.35 -4.86 -11.06
N THR A 267 12.21 -4.44 -11.62
CA THR A 267 10.89 -4.83 -11.12
C THR A 267 10.72 -6.36 -11.19
N THR A 268 9.92 -6.93 -10.30
CA THR A 268 9.47 -8.33 -10.41
C THR A 268 8.11 -8.39 -11.10
N GLU A 269 7.68 -9.55 -11.58
CA GLU A 269 6.29 -9.74 -12.08
C GLU A 269 5.27 -9.27 -11.04
N THR A 270 5.47 -9.62 -9.76
CA THR A 270 4.64 -9.12 -8.67
C THR A 270 4.73 -7.61 -8.49
N GLY A 271 5.89 -7.00 -8.73
CA GLY A 271 6.09 -5.56 -8.71
C GLY A 271 5.22 -4.84 -9.74
N ASP A 272 5.19 -5.37 -10.97
CA ASP A 272 4.37 -4.83 -12.06
C ASP A 272 2.88 -5.03 -11.78
N ASP A 273 2.46 -6.25 -11.39
CA ASP A 273 1.06 -6.55 -11.06
C ASP A 273 0.50 -5.65 -9.94
N VAL A 274 1.33 -5.42 -8.91
CA VAL A 274 0.96 -4.57 -7.77
C VAL A 274 0.94 -3.10 -8.19
N LEU A 275 1.84 -2.68 -9.07
CA LEU A 275 1.88 -1.31 -9.56
C LEU A 275 0.62 -0.96 -10.37
N GLU A 276 0.15 -1.85 -11.23
CA GLU A 276 -1.12 -1.69 -11.95
C GLU A 276 -2.28 -1.53 -10.98
N ALA A 277 -2.35 -2.37 -9.95
CA ALA A 277 -3.40 -2.32 -8.94
C ALA A 277 -3.44 -0.99 -8.17
N VAL A 278 -2.29 -0.32 -7.99
CA VAL A 278 -2.19 1.00 -7.33
C VAL A 278 -2.48 2.14 -8.33
N GLY A 279 -2.38 1.90 -9.64
CA GLY A 279 -2.60 2.88 -10.70
C GLY A 279 -4.01 2.89 -11.29
N SER A 280 -4.74 1.77 -11.21
CA SER A 280 -6.14 1.64 -11.65
C SER A 280 -7.17 2.22 -10.65
N GLU A 281 -6.75 3.05 -9.70
CA GLU A 281 -7.56 3.63 -8.61
C GLU A 281 -7.63 5.17 -8.65
#